data_AF-A0A9P1M1T4-F1
#
_entry.id   AF-A0A9P1M1T4-F1
#
_cell.length_a   1.000
_cell.length_b   1.000
_cell.length_c   1.000
_cell.angle_alpha   90.00
_cell.angle_beta   90.00
_cell.angle_gamma   90.00
#
_symmetry.space_group_name_H-M   'P 1'
#
loop_
_entity.id
_entity.type
_entity.pdbx_description
1 polymer ?
#
loop_
_entity_poly.entity_id
_entity_poly.type
_entity_poly.pdbx_seq_one_letter_code
_entity_poly.pdbx_strand_id
1 'polypeptide(L)'
;MPTVPTAHRPIRREGLQKAVKVNTKTQQRPVGKRLGGKLFAVGARKRRWKRRSRAVQQSPQLRTPSPDAFVASKGPCRSSVSRLGAFSASVDEKNPDELLWALQRGDEALAMELLKSPRAPELLKRRSRRHDCTCLMLAAGASGRPASDVLVERILSFGAAANVAARSRSHRTAADYAALHPTCEHLSPRLRALALEAVHSTSSRCPCCGQQLMRRPRIASLADRYLRGEHENQLLERFFSEEITAKTENGSSATWDTLMRPEFHTFHKSRTFHKELSESLAVLEEIQISCPQILEDAEHWHFLDLCCGKSLTSLVLSTRCPDLTVSALDRVGPEGIPHYKEAGLCVKYLQQDLLDSASLPRLASHLRGRTTAMVGLHLCGNLSVRAVELFEELESIRICILVPCCLPHLRDAPNSLKHLYRQSVADDLQYAKWVSYLEERFAAIPNVAMVRQRSAVHMKSKKNTILTAIKRDA
;
A
#
# COMPACT_ATOMS: atom_id res chain seq x y z
N MET A 1 27.55 -33.47 -40.53
CA MET A 1 26.78 -32.75 -39.50
C MET A 1 25.85 -33.75 -38.83
N PRO A 2 25.94 -33.96 -37.50
CA PRO A 2 25.19 -35.02 -36.84
C PRO A 2 23.79 -34.55 -36.46
N THR A 3 22.81 -35.38 -36.79
CA THR A 3 21.40 -35.25 -36.41
C THR A 3 21.19 -35.66 -34.95
N VAL A 4 20.61 -34.77 -34.15
CA VAL A 4 20.19 -35.04 -32.76
C VAL A 4 18.76 -35.58 -32.75
N PRO A 5 18.46 -36.71 -32.09
CA PRO A 5 17.10 -37.19 -31.95
C PRO A 5 16.46 -36.67 -30.65
N THR A 6 15.35 -35.93 -30.78
CA THR A 6 14.47 -35.54 -29.67
C THR A 6 13.49 -36.66 -29.32
N ALA A 7 13.71 -37.32 -28.18
CA ALA A 7 12.76 -38.26 -27.60
C ALA A 7 11.97 -37.56 -26.48
N HIS A 8 10.69 -37.25 -26.73
CA HIS A 8 9.75 -36.84 -25.70
C HIS A 8 9.17 -38.08 -24.99
N ARG A 9 9.41 -38.19 -23.68
CA ARG A 9 8.69 -39.12 -22.79
C ARG A 9 7.41 -38.45 -22.26
N PRO A 10 6.27 -39.16 -22.21
CA PRO A 10 5.05 -38.63 -21.60
C PRO A 10 5.12 -38.74 -20.07
N ILE A 11 4.80 -37.64 -19.38
CA ILE A 11 4.64 -37.60 -17.93
C ILE A 11 3.27 -38.19 -17.59
N ARG A 12 3.26 -39.36 -16.94
CA ARG A 12 2.06 -39.93 -16.30
C ARG A 12 1.64 -39.04 -15.12
N ARG A 13 0.40 -38.53 -15.15
CA ARG A 13 -0.27 -37.94 -13.98
C ARG A 13 -1.03 -39.04 -13.26
N GLU A 14 -0.48 -39.52 -12.15
CA GLU A 14 -1.24 -40.33 -11.18
C GLU A 14 -1.97 -39.41 -10.19
N GLY A 15 -3.22 -39.78 -9.91
CA GLY A 15 -4.20 -38.96 -9.24
C GLY A 15 -4.00 -38.85 -7.73
N LEU A 16 -4.36 -37.68 -7.19
CA LEU A 16 -4.67 -37.49 -5.78
C LEU A 16 -6.15 -37.08 -5.67
N GLN A 17 -7.02 -38.05 -5.42
CA GLN A 17 -8.35 -37.78 -4.86
C GLN A 17 -8.20 -37.65 -3.35
N LYS A 18 -8.39 -36.45 -2.80
CA LYS A 18 -8.66 -36.26 -1.37
C LYS A 18 -10.09 -35.73 -1.21
N ALA A 19 -10.91 -36.54 -0.56
CA ALA A 19 -12.27 -36.22 -0.17
C ALA A 19 -12.30 -35.07 0.84
N VAL A 20 -13.00 -33.99 0.51
CA VAL A 20 -13.34 -32.91 1.44
C VAL A 20 -14.69 -33.26 2.07
N LYS A 21 -14.68 -33.64 3.35
CA LYS A 21 -15.90 -33.74 4.17
C LYS A 21 -16.39 -32.32 4.50
N VAL A 22 -17.49 -31.92 3.89
CA VAL A 22 -18.23 -30.70 4.24
C VAL A 22 -19.02 -30.98 5.51
N ASN A 23 -18.72 -30.23 6.58
CA ASN A 23 -19.42 -30.32 7.86
C ASN A 23 -20.53 -29.26 7.91
N THR A 24 -21.77 -29.66 7.66
CA THR A 24 -22.95 -28.80 7.80
C THR A 24 -23.49 -28.88 9.22
N LYS A 25 -23.23 -27.84 10.03
CA LYS A 25 -24.03 -27.55 11.24
C LYS A 25 -24.51 -26.10 11.18
N THR A 26 -25.72 -25.95 10.64
CA THR A 26 -26.51 -24.72 10.68
C THR A 26 -27.22 -24.65 12.04
N GLN A 27 -26.76 -23.81 12.95
CA GLN A 27 -27.50 -23.46 14.16
C GLN A 27 -28.43 -22.28 13.87
N GLN A 28 -29.73 -22.55 13.97
CA GLN A 28 -30.79 -21.55 14.01
C GLN A 28 -30.67 -20.74 15.32
N ARG A 29 -30.73 -19.40 15.22
CA ARG A 29 -30.95 -18.50 16.35
C ARG A 29 -32.27 -17.75 16.15
N PRO A 30 -33.11 -17.60 17.18
CA PRO A 30 -34.40 -16.94 17.08
C PRO A 30 -34.25 -15.41 17.04
N VAL A 31 -35.03 -14.78 16.16
CA VAL A 31 -35.14 -13.32 16.03
C VAL A 31 -36.18 -12.81 17.03
N GLY A 32 -35.72 -12.16 18.09
CA GLY A 32 -36.56 -11.38 19.01
C GLY A 32 -36.79 -9.97 18.47
N LYS A 33 -38.07 -9.64 18.23
CA LYS A 33 -38.55 -8.30 17.88
C LYS A 33 -38.33 -7.31 19.03
N ARG A 34 -37.79 -6.12 18.74
CA ARG A 34 -38.13 -4.88 19.48
C ARG A 34 -38.25 -3.71 18.50
N LEU A 35 -39.48 -3.21 18.40
CA LEU A 35 -39.82 -1.92 17.79
C LEU A 35 -39.33 -0.80 18.72
N GLY A 36 -38.68 0.20 18.13
CA GLY A 36 -38.26 1.41 18.82
C GLY A 36 -37.91 2.47 17.80
N GLY A 37 -38.92 3.23 17.36
CA GLY A 37 -38.77 4.31 16.40
C GLY A 37 -37.92 5.45 16.95
N LYS A 38 -37.14 6.08 16.07
CA LYS A 38 -36.68 7.46 16.18
C LYS A 38 -36.48 8.02 14.78
N LEU A 39 -37.43 8.86 14.35
CA LEU A 39 -37.22 9.88 13.32
C LEU A 39 -36.05 10.76 13.74
N PHE A 40 -35.06 11.00 12.87
CA PHE A 40 -34.38 12.30 12.79
C PHE A 40 -33.71 12.51 11.43
N ALA A 41 -33.88 13.73 10.94
CA ALA A 41 -33.53 14.32 9.65
C ALA A 41 -32.12 14.04 9.11
N VAL A 42 -32.04 13.70 7.81
CA VAL A 42 -30.79 13.74 7.03
C VAL A 42 -30.65 15.13 6.41
N GLY A 43 -29.85 15.97 7.05
CA GLY A 43 -29.42 17.25 6.51
C GLY A 43 -28.36 17.08 5.41
N ALA A 44 -28.68 17.55 4.21
CA ALA A 44 -27.78 17.60 3.06
C ALA A 44 -26.54 18.49 3.34
N ARG A 45 -25.35 17.87 3.47
CA ARG A 45 -24.08 18.60 3.53
C ARG A 45 -23.60 18.99 2.12
N LYS A 46 -23.98 20.18 1.66
CA LYS A 46 -23.31 20.90 0.57
C LYS A 46 -21.89 21.27 1.02
N ARG A 47 -20.85 20.72 0.39
CA ARG A 47 -19.47 21.20 0.56
C ARG A 47 -19.24 22.39 -0.37
N ARG A 48 -19.39 23.60 0.17
CA ARG A 48 -19.04 24.87 -0.49
C ARG A 48 -17.55 25.13 -0.26
N TRP A 49 -16.74 25.07 -1.33
CA TRP A 49 -15.38 25.62 -1.30
C TRP A 49 -15.48 27.14 -1.18
N LYS A 50 -15.11 27.70 -0.03
CA LYS A 50 -14.87 29.14 0.14
C LYS A 50 -13.37 29.37 0.29
N ARG A 51 -12.79 30.03 -0.71
CA ARG A 51 -11.54 30.79 -0.59
C ARG A 51 -11.67 31.77 0.59
N ARG A 52 -10.71 31.73 1.51
CA ARG A 52 -10.46 32.82 2.47
C ARG A 52 -9.03 33.31 2.30
N SER A 53 -8.94 34.47 1.68
CA SER A 53 -7.86 35.44 1.75
C SER A 53 -8.18 36.45 2.88
N ARG A 54 -7.13 37.11 3.41
CA ARG A 54 -7.05 38.10 4.52
C ARG A 54 -6.78 37.49 5.90
N ALA A 55 -6.04 38.13 6.79
CA ALA A 55 -5.11 39.26 6.75
C ALA A 55 -4.44 39.24 8.14
N VAL A 56 -3.23 39.81 8.21
CA VAL A 56 -2.48 40.05 9.43
C VAL A 56 -3.26 40.99 10.35
N GLN A 57 -3.45 40.64 11.62
CA GLN A 57 -3.53 41.61 12.73
C GLN A 57 -3.39 40.93 14.10
N GLN A 58 -2.32 41.34 14.78
CA GLN A 58 -2.18 41.69 16.20
C GLN A 58 -2.44 40.64 17.31
N SER A 59 -1.36 40.45 18.09
CA SER A 59 -1.24 39.73 19.35
C SER A 59 -2.11 40.28 20.48
N PRO A 60 -2.43 39.43 21.48
CA PRO A 60 -2.41 39.92 22.86
C PRO A 60 -1.66 38.97 23.82
N GLN A 61 -0.73 39.61 24.54
CA GLN A 61 -0.38 39.47 25.95
C GLN A 61 -0.34 38.08 26.62
N LEU A 62 0.89 37.74 27.02
CA LEU A 62 1.27 36.70 27.97
C LEU A 62 0.60 36.90 29.34
N ARG A 63 -0.06 35.84 29.83
CA ARG A 63 -0.36 35.67 31.26
C ARG A 63 0.65 34.69 31.86
N THR A 64 1.41 35.17 32.83
CA THR A 64 2.27 34.38 33.71
C THR A 64 1.43 33.65 34.77
N PRO A 65 1.67 32.37 35.07
CA PRO A 65 1.16 31.74 36.28
C PRO A 65 2.09 31.98 37.48
N SER A 66 1.49 32.28 38.62
CA SER A 66 2.11 32.39 39.95
C SER A 66 2.71 31.05 40.41
N PRO A 67 3.84 31.05 41.13
CA PRO A 67 4.31 29.90 41.89
C PRO A 67 3.56 29.87 43.23
N ASP A 68 3.06 28.71 43.66
CA ASP A 68 3.02 28.25 45.06
C ASP A 68 2.16 26.98 45.20
N ALA A 69 2.52 26.19 46.22
CA ALA A 69 1.91 24.93 46.67
C ALA A 69 2.41 23.62 46.04
N PHE A 70 3.62 23.21 46.41
CA PHE A 70 3.86 21.79 46.74
C PHE A 70 4.57 21.68 48.10
N VAL A 71 3.83 21.20 49.08
CA VAL A 71 4.27 20.89 50.44
C VAL A 71 5.15 19.64 50.38
N ALA A 72 6.36 19.75 50.91
CA ALA A 72 7.30 18.65 51.10
C ALA A 72 6.90 17.82 52.33
N SER A 73 6.62 16.53 52.14
CA SER A 73 6.65 15.54 53.23
C SER A 73 7.98 14.77 53.18
N LYS A 74 8.87 15.11 54.11
CA LYS A 74 10.09 14.35 54.39
C LYS A 74 9.71 13.08 55.16
N GLY A 75 9.92 11.91 54.57
CA GLY A 75 9.95 10.62 55.26
C GLY A 75 11.39 10.09 55.31
N PRO A 76 11.84 9.45 56.41
CA PRO A 76 13.24 9.11 56.59
C PRO A 76 13.69 7.94 55.70
N CYS A 77 14.84 8.13 55.06
CA CYS A 77 15.63 7.10 54.39
C CYS A 77 15.88 5.91 55.32
N ARG A 78 15.35 4.74 54.96
CA ARG A 78 15.87 3.46 55.46
C ARG A 78 16.99 3.00 54.52
N SER A 79 18.19 2.97 55.06
CA SER A 79 19.36 2.32 54.50
C SER A 79 19.11 0.80 54.40
N SER A 80 18.84 0.31 53.19
CA SER A 80 18.84 -1.13 52.91
C SER A 80 20.23 -1.57 52.50
N VAL A 81 20.80 -2.43 53.35
CA VAL A 81 22.04 -3.16 53.19
C VAL A 81 22.09 -3.89 51.84
N SER A 82 23.21 -3.72 51.15
CA SER A 82 23.61 -4.40 49.93
C SER A 82 23.69 -5.93 50.11
N ARG A 83 22.83 -6.68 49.41
CA ARG A 83 23.10 -8.07 49.01
C ARG A 83 23.51 -8.09 47.55
N LEU A 84 24.82 -8.05 47.31
CA LEU A 84 25.42 -8.47 46.04
C LEU A 84 25.43 -10.00 46.01
N GLY A 85 24.31 -10.59 45.59
CA GLY A 85 24.28 -11.97 45.13
C GLY A 85 24.49 -11.97 43.62
N ALA A 86 25.60 -12.53 43.15
CA ALA A 86 25.91 -12.70 41.74
C ALA A 86 24.89 -13.66 41.09
N PHE A 87 23.77 -13.13 40.60
CA PHE A 87 22.89 -13.86 39.70
C PHE A 87 23.47 -13.79 38.28
N SER A 88 24.21 -14.83 37.90
CA SER A 88 24.43 -15.17 36.49
C SER A 88 23.12 -15.73 35.92
N ALA A 89 22.13 -14.86 35.73
CA ALA A 89 20.96 -15.22 34.95
C ALA A 89 21.41 -15.35 33.50
N SER A 90 21.40 -16.58 32.97
CA SER A 90 21.53 -16.80 31.53
C SER A 90 20.46 -15.95 30.84
N VAL A 91 20.88 -14.95 30.09
CA VAL A 91 20.02 -14.14 29.23
C VAL A 91 19.19 -15.13 28.40
N ASP A 92 17.88 -15.13 28.60
CA ASP A 92 16.99 -16.05 27.88
C ASP A 92 16.98 -15.61 26.43
N GLU A 93 17.82 -16.25 25.61
CA GLU A 93 18.06 -15.92 24.21
C GLU A 93 16.78 -15.86 23.36
N LYS A 94 15.64 -16.30 23.89
CA LYS A 94 14.38 -16.35 23.15
C LYS A 94 13.55 -15.07 23.21
N ASN A 95 13.83 -14.11 24.09
CA ASN A 95 12.93 -12.96 24.23
C ASN A 95 13.34 -11.72 23.40
N PRO A 96 12.63 -11.40 22.30
CA PRO A 96 12.98 -10.25 21.46
C PRO A 96 12.68 -8.88 22.09
N ASP A 97 11.92 -8.83 23.19
CA ASP A 97 11.50 -7.59 23.84
C ASP A 97 12.36 -7.26 25.09
N GLU A 98 13.39 -8.06 25.38
CA GLU A 98 14.18 -7.95 26.61
C GLU A 98 14.91 -6.60 26.74
N LEU A 99 15.45 -6.07 25.65
CA LEU A 99 16.10 -4.75 25.63
C LEU A 99 15.11 -3.62 25.95
N LEU A 100 13.88 -3.71 25.41
CA LEU A 100 12.83 -2.74 25.70
C LEU A 100 12.45 -2.78 27.18
N TRP A 101 12.34 -3.98 27.76
CA TRP A 101 12.02 -4.14 29.18
C TRP A 101 13.16 -3.70 30.11
N ALA A 102 14.42 -3.94 29.74
CA ALA A 102 15.57 -3.43 30.48
C ALA A 102 15.53 -1.89 30.52
N LEU A 103 15.38 -1.24 29.37
CA LEU A 103 15.29 0.22 29.26
C LEU A 103 14.05 0.80 29.98
N GLN A 104 12.91 0.12 29.94
CA GLN A 104 11.70 0.54 30.66
C GLN A 104 11.85 0.48 32.18
N ARG A 105 12.61 -0.50 32.69
CA ARG A 105 12.88 -0.67 34.13
C ARG A 105 14.03 0.22 34.62
N GLY A 106 14.80 0.81 33.71
CA GLY A 106 16.04 1.51 34.03
C GLY A 106 17.18 0.56 34.41
N ASP A 107 17.15 -0.69 33.92
CA ASP A 107 18.21 -1.68 34.13
C ASP A 107 19.30 -1.49 33.07
N GLU A 108 20.18 -0.53 33.31
CA GLU A 108 21.24 -0.18 32.36
C GLU A 108 22.28 -1.29 32.18
N ALA A 109 22.55 -2.06 33.23
CA ALA A 109 23.51 -3.16 33.18
C ALA A 109 23.04 -4.26 32.21
N LEU A 110 21.77 -4.67 32.34
CA LEU A 110 21.17 -5.63 31.41
C LEU A 110 21.08 -5.06 29.99
N ALA A 111 20.68 -3.79 29.83
CA ALA A 111 20.61 -3.16 28.52
C ALA A 111 21.98 -3.12 27.82
N MET A 112 23.05 -2.79 28.56
CA MET A 112 24.42 -2.80 28.05
C MET A 112 24.86 -4.21 27.66
N GLU A 113 24.53 -5.22 28.45
CA GLU A 113 24.86 -6.61 28.14
C GLU A 113 24.15 -7.10 26.87
N LEU A 114 22.85 -6.81 26.74
CA LEU A 114 22.06 -7.12 25.54
C LEU A 114 22.61 -6.42 24.29
N LEU A 115 23.18 -5.22 24.43
CA LEU A 115 23.83 -4.49 23.34
C LEU A 115 25.22 -5.03 22.98
N LYS A 116 25.83 -5.94 23.77
CA LYS A 116 27.04 -6.68 23.35
C LYS A 116 26.70 -7.85 22.45
N SER A 117 25.45 -8.32 22.46
CA SER A 117 25.00 -9.42 21.62
C SER A 117 25.10 -9.07 20.12
N PRO A 118 25.45 -10.04 19.25
CA PRO A 118 25.33 -9.89 17.78
C PRO A 118 23.92 -9.49 17.32
N ARG A 119 22.90 -9.71 18.16
CA ARG A 119 21.50 -9.37 17.89
C ARG A 119 21.15 -7.91 18.19
N ALA A 120 22.06 -7.11 18.73
CA ALA A 120 21.80 -5.72 19.09
C ALA A 120 21.11 -4.90 17.96
N PRO A 121 21.52 -5.00 16.67
CA PRO A 121 20.84 -4.28 15.59
C PRO A 121 19.36 -4.67 15.43
N GLU A 122 19.01 -5.94 15.65
CA GLU A 122 17.63 -6.42 15.55
C GLU A 122 16.79 -6.01 16.77
N LEU A 123 17.37 -6.07 17.97
CA LEU A 123 16.73 -5.60 19.20
C LEU A 123 16.41 -4.09 19.12
N LEU A 124 17.29 -3.30 18.52
CA LEU A 124 17.12 -1.84 18.36
C LEU A 124 16.03 -1.42 17.36
N LYS A 125 15.62 -2.31 16.44
CA LYS A 125 14.50 -2.05 15.50
C LYS A 125 13.13 -2.14 16.20
N ARG A 126 13.07 -2.76 17.38
CA ARG A 126 11.82 -2.99 18.11
C ARG A 126 11.28 -1.68 18.70
N ARG A 127 9.97 -1.63 18.92
CA ARG A 127 9.26 -0.52 19.58
C ARG A 127 8.40 -1.04 20.71
N SER A 128 8.34 -0.28 21.81
CA SER A 128 7.46 -0.60 22.93
C SER A 128 5.99 -0.57 22.51
N ARG A 129 5.25 -1.67 22.68
CA ARG A 129 3.83 -1.77 22.30
C ARG A 129 2.94 -0.75 23.01
N ARG A 130 3.27 -0.41 24.27
CA ARG A 130 2.45 0.46 25.12
C ARG A 130 2.49 1.93 24.67
N HIS A 131 3.68 2.42 24.31
CA HIS A 131 3.90 3.85 24.04
C HIS A 131 4.41 4.15 22.62
N ASP A 132 4.61 3.13 21.80
CA ASP A 132 5.23 3.22 20.47
C ASP A 132 6.61 3.94 20.53
N CYS A 133 7.39 3.66 21.58
CA CYS A 133 8.70 4.28 21.80
C CYS A 133 9.81 3.37 21.27
N THR A 134 10.81 3.96 20.62
CA THR A 134 12.04 3.26 20.23
C THR A 134 12.94 3.05 21.46
N CYS A 135 13.92 2.15 21.37
CA CYS A 135 14.95 1.99 22.42
C CYS A 135 15.64 3.32 22.76
N LEU A 136 15.95 4.14 21.75
CA LEU A 136 16.56 5.46 21.96
C LEU A 136 15.62 6.43 22.70
N MET A 137 14.31 6.40 22.45
CA MET A 137 13.35 7.22 23.22
C MET A 137 13.26 6.77 24.68
N LEU A 138 13.28 5.46 24.93
CA LEU A 138 13.27 4.91 26.29
C LEU A 138 14.53 5.31 27.05
N ALA A 139 15.71 5.15 26.42
CA ALA A 139 16.98 5.60 26.98
C ALA A 139 17.02 7.12 27.21
N ALA A 140 16.38 7.92 26.35
CA ALA A 140 16.24 9.36 26.55
C ALA A 140 15.19 9.75 27.62
N GLY A 141 14.64 8.79 28.36
CA GLY A 141 13.77 9.06 29.52
C GLY A 141 12.27 8.99 29.23
N ALA A 142 11.81 8.37 28.14
CA ALA A 142 10.39 8.16 27.89
C ALA A 142 9.69 7.28 28.96
N SER A 143 10.45 6.48 29.72
CA SER A 143 9.98 5.70 30.88
C SER A 143 9.95 6.50 32.19
N GLY A 144 10.31 7.78 32.17
CA GLY A 144 10.42 8.63 33.36
C GLY A 144 11.80 8.57 34.04
N ARG A 145 12.72 7.73 33.57
CA ARG A 145 14.12 7.69 34.03
C ARG A 145 15.04 7.67 32.81
N PRO A 146 15.80 8.75 32.55
CA PRO A 146 16.79 8.72 31.48
C PRO A 146 17.92 7.76 31.85
N ALA A 147 18.47 7.11 30.83
CA ALA A 147 19.67 6.31 30.96
C ALA A 147 20.91 7.20 31.01
N SER A 148 22.05 6.65 31.44
CA SER A 148 23.35 7.27 31.30
C SER A 148 23.68 7.59 29.85
N ASP A 149 24.46 8.65 29.65
CA ASP A 149 24.93 9.04 28.31
C ASP A 149 25.70 7.91 27.63
N VAL A 150 26.45 7.12 28.40
CA VAL A 150 27.22 5.97 27.90
C VAL A 150 26.29 4.96 27.20
N LEU A 151 25.14 4.65 27.82
CA LEU A 151 24.17 3.75 27.20
C LEU A 151 23.51 4.38 25.97
N VAL A 152 23.20 5.68 26.00
CA VAL A 152 22.63 6.38 24.84
C VAL A 152 23.61 6.39 23.66
N GLU A 153 24.88 6.69 23.91
CA GLU A 153 25.95 6.65 22.91
C GLU A 153 26.16 5.25 22.34
N ARG A 154 26.10 4.24 23.22
CA ARG A 154 26.17 2.85 22.78
C ARG A 154 25.01 2.51 21.84
N ILE A 155 23.78 2.91 22.18
CA ILE A 155 22.62 2.73 21.31
C ILE A 155 22.82 3.44 19.97
N LEU A 156 23.29 4.69 19.96
CA LEU A 156 23.55 5.46 18.74
C LEU A 156 24.59 4.79 17.83
N SER A 157 25.66 4.22 18.42
CA SER A 157 26.75 3.56 17.69
C SER A 157 26.31 2.33 16.87
N PHE A 158 25.19 1.69 17.24
CA PHE A 158 24.62 0.56 16.50
C PHE A 158 23.66 0.99 15.37
N GLY A 159 23.81 2.20 14.84
CA GLY A 159 22.98 2.70 13.74
C GLY A 159 21.59 3.16 14.16
N ALA A 160 21.35 3.37 15.47
CA ALA A 160 20.11 3.99 15.94
C ALA A 160 20.00 5.47 15.52
N ALA A 161 21.03 6.05 14.88
CA ALA A 161 21.02 7.37 14.25
C ALA A 161 19.81 7.56 13.33
N ALA A 162 19.42 6.52 12.56
CA ALA A 162 18.22 6.56 11.75
C ALA A 162 16.96 6.81 12.63
N ASN A 163 16.91 6.26 13.83
CA ASN A 163 15.75 6.36 14.73
C ASN A 163 15.71 7.64 15.57
N VAL A 164 16.71 8.52 15.48
CA VAL A 164 16.76 9.78 16.25
C VAL A 164 15.58 10.70 15.90
N ALA A 165 15.18 10.73 14.62
CA ALA A 165 14.03 11.48 14.15
C ALA A 165 12.68 10.74 14.28
N ALA A 166 12.66 9.51 14.83
CA ALA A 166 11.40 8.79 15.05
C ALA A 166 10.51 9.54 16.06
N ARG A 167 9.18 9.33 15.99
CA ARG A 167 8.21 9.95 16.90
C ARG A 167 7.35 8.91 17.61
N SER A 168 7.11 9.10 18.89
CA SER A 168 6.18 8.28 19.68
C SER A 168 4.72 8.56 19.33
N ARG A 169 3.78 7.83 19.93
CA ARG A 169 2.32 8.11 19.83
C ARG A 169 1.93 9.52 20.27
N SER A 170 2.68 10.12 21.18
CA SER A 170 2.48 11.52 21.64
C SER A 170 3.27 12.53 20.80
N HIS A 171 3.73 12.12 19.61
CA HIS A 171 4.48 12.94 18.65
C HIS A 171 5.84 13.47 19.16
N ARG A 172 6.40 12.90 20.22
CA ARG A 172 7.70 13.27 20.80
C ARG A 172 8.84 12.43 20.22
N THR A 173 9.98 13.06 19.97
CA THR A 173 11.26 12.43 19.58
C THR A 173 12.10 12.07 20.80
N ALA A 174 13.21 11.35 20.63
CA ALA A 174 14.15 11.10 21.72
C ALA A 174 14.68 12.42 22.32
N ALA A 175 14.95 13.43 21.48
CA ALA A 175 15.37 14.75 21.95
C ALA A 175 14.30 15.46 22.80
N ASP A 176 13.02 15.29 22.46
CA ASP A 176 11.90 15.85 23.22
C ASP A 176 11.71 15.15 24.57
N TYR A 177 12.06 13.87 24.68
CA TYR A 177 12.06 13.16 25.96
C TYR A 177 13.26 13.57 26.83
N ALA A 178 14.47 13.68 26.25
CA ALA A 178 15.66 14.14 26.96
C ALA A 178 15.46 15.55 27.56
N ALA A 179 14.78 16.45 26.84
CA ALA A 179 14.49 17.82 27.30
C ALA A 179 13.59 17.89 28.56
N LEU A 180 12.91 16.80 28.93
CA LEU A 180 12.06 16.76 30.13
C LEU A 180 12.86 16.48 31.40
N HIS A 181 14.12 16.07 31.26
CA HIS A 181 14.96 15.60 32.36
C HIS A 181 16.17 16.53 32.52
N PRO A 182 16.34 17.21 33.67
CA PRO A 182 17.47 18.11 33.91
C PRO A 182 18.84 17.43 33.76
N THR A 183 18.92 16.13 34.04
CA THR A 183 20.14 15.32 33.90
C THR A 183 20.58 15.11 32.44
N CYS A 184 19.77 15.52 31.47
CA CYS A 184 20.00 15.31 30.03
C CYS A 184 20.12 16.64 29.27
N GLU A 185 20.50 17.72 29.95
CA GLU A 185 20.57 19.08 29.37
C GLU A 185 21.45 19.16 28.12
N HIS A 186 22.60 18.48 28.11
CA HIS A 186 23.51 18.38 26.95
C HIS A 186 23.05 17.36 25.91
N LEU A 187 22.31 16.34 26.31
CA LEU A 187 21.88 15.27 25.43
C LEU A 187 20.76 15.74 24.47
N SER A 188 19.84 16.60 24.92
CA SER A 188 18.74 17.07 24.07
C SER A 188 19.23 17.85 22.83
N PRO A 189 20.09 18.88 22.93
CA PRO A 189 20.64 19.58 21.77
C PRO A 189 21.37 18.64 20.81
N ARG A 190 22.15 17.69 21.33
CA ARG A 190 22.86 16.69 20.53
C ARG A 190 21.90 15.80 19.75
N LEU A 191 20.87 15.25 20.41
CA LEU A 191 19.84 14.46 19.74
C LEU A 191 19.04 15.28 18.72
N ARG A 192 18.84 16.60 18.94
CA ARG A 192 18.24 17.49 17.93
C ARG A 192 19.16 17.66 16.72
N ALA A 193 20.46 17.87 16.94
CA ALA A 193 21.45 17.97 15.86
C ALA A 193 21.50 16.68 15.03
N LEU A 194 21.60 15.51 15.69
CA LEU A 194 21.53 14.20 15.03
C LEU A 194 20.18 13.96 14.35
N ALA A 195 19.07 14.42 14.93
CA ALA A 195 17.76 14.35 14.27
C ALA A 195 17.74 15.20 13.00
N LEU A 196 18.32 16.40 13.03
CA LEU A 196 18.44 17.28 11.87
C LEU A 196 19.36 16.66 10.82
N GLU A 197 20.55 16.17 11.17
CA GLU A 197 21.45 15.46 10.26
C GLU A 197 20.79 14.21 9.68
N ALA A 198 20.08 13.43 10.50
CA ALA A 198 19.28 12.31 10.05
C ALA A 198 18.18 12.78 9.10
N VAL A 199 17.49 13.89 9.37
CA VAL A 199 16.49 14.46 8.46
C VAL A 199 17.11 14.98 7.17
N HIS A 200 18.32 15.55 7.19
CA HIS A 200 19.01 16.02 5.99
C HIS A 200 19.55 14.85 5.16
N SER A 201 20.20 13.87 5.79
CA SER A 201 20.67 12.62 5.16
C SER A 201 19.51 11.71 4.71
N THR A 202 18.35 11.79 5.36
CA THR A 202 17.12 11.07 4.95
C THR A 202 16.13 11.93 4.18
N SER A 203 16.42 13.21 3.92
CA SER A 203 15.66 14.05 2.98
C SER A 203 16.06 13.69 1.57
N SER A 204 15.95 12.40 1.25
CA SER A 204 15.99 11.96 -0.12
C SER A 204 14.82 12.66 -0.80
N ARG A 205 15.16 13.66 -1.60
CA ARG A 205 14.24 14.26 -2.57
C ARG A 205 14.31 13.39 -3.80
N CYS A 206 13.20 13.28 -4.52
CA CYS A 206 13.19 12.59 -5.79
C CYS A 206 14.22 13.28 -6.70
N PRO A 207 15.18 12.54 -7.30
CA PRO A 207 16.18 13.14 -8.17
C PRO A 207 15.54 13.78 -9.42
N CYS A 208 14.36 13.32 -9.82
CA CYS A 208 13.66 13.80 -11.02
C CYS A 208 12.86 15.09 -10.78
N CYS A 209 12.15 15.20 -9.65
CA CYS A 209 11.21 16.32 -9.41
C CYS A 209 11.43 17.09 -8.10
N GLY A 210 12.44 16.72 -7.31
CA GLY A 210 12.76 17.38 -6.04
C GLY A 210 11.73 17.18 -4.92
N GLN A 211 10.65 16.43 -5.15
CA GLN A 211 9.65 16.17 -4.12
C GLN A 211 10.24 15.34 -2.98
N GLN A 212 9.83 15.63 -1.74
CA GLN A 212 10.24 14.84 -0.58
C GLN A 212 9.81 13.38 -0.73
N LEU A 213 10.76 12.44 -0.62
CA LEU A 213 10.47 11.01 -0.59
C LEU A 213 10.00 10.60 0.80
N MET A 214 9.23 9.52 0.84
CA MET A 214 8.96 8.89 2.12
C MET A 214 10.22 8.21 2.62
N ARG A 215 10.58 8.46 3.88
CA ARG A 215 11.70 7.77 4.54
C ARG A 215 11.64 6.25 4.38
N ARG A 216 10.42 5.70 4.36
CA ARG A 216 10.16 4.28 4.10
C ARG A 216 9.07 4.15 3.03
N PRO A 217 9.38 3.59 1.85
CA PRO A 217 8.37 3.25 0.84
C PRO A 217 7.27 2.36 1.40
N ARG A 218 6.03 2.50 0.91
CA ARG A 218 4.91 1.70 1.44
C ARG A 218 5.04 0.23 1.07
N ILE A 219 5.59 -0.07 -0.10
CA ILE A 219 5.85 -1.44 -0.54
C ILE A 219 6.79 -2.16 0.44
N ALA A 220 7.84 -1.49 0.94
CA ALA A 220 8.72 -1.98 2.01
C ALA A 220 7.94 -2.39 3.27
N SER A 221 6.98 -1.56 3.70
CA SER A 221 6.15 -1.86 4.86
C SER A 221 5.18 -3.02 4.62
N LEU A 222 4.76 -3.27 3.38
CA LEU A 222 3.88 -4.38 3.04
C LEU A 222 4.65 -5.71 3.03
N ALA A 223 5.84 -5.78 2.43
CA ALA A 223 6.63 -7.02 2.49
C ALA A 223 7.05 -7.37 3.93
N ASP A 224 7.41 -6.37 4.74
CA ASP A 224 7.69 -6.59 6.17
C ASP A 224 6.56 -7.32 6.88
N ARG A 225 5.32 -6.90 6.62
CA ARG A 225 4.14 -7.53 7.20
C ARG A 225 3.94 -8.93 6.63
N TYR A 226 4.19 -9.12 5.33
CA TYR A 226 4.12 -10.43 4.68
C TYR A 226 5.13 -11.41 5.30
N LEU A 227 6.39 -10.99 5.46
CA LEU A 227 7.46 -11.79 6.09
C LEU A 227 7.15 -12.16 7.55
N ARG A 228 6.30 -11.37 8.24
CA ARG A 228 5.81 -11.68 9.59
C ARG A 228 4.54 -12.54 9.60
N GLY A 229 4.00 -12.93 8.45
CA GLY A 229 2.73 -13.66 8.34
C GLY A 229 1.50 -12.81 8.69
N GLU A 230 1.58 -11.48 8.63
CA GLU A 230 0.51 -10.55 9.02
C GLU A 230 -0.41 -10.14 7.84
N HIS A 231 -0.40 -10.90 6.74
CA HIS A 231 -1.19 -10.64 5.54
C HIS A 231 -2.07 -11.83 5.19
N GLU A 232 -3.39 -11.60 5.14
CA GLU A 232 -4.40 -12.60 4.78
C GLU A 232 -4.82 -12.54 3.30
N ASN A 233 -4.16 -11.68 2.51
CA ASN A 233 -4.56 -11.42 1.13
C ASN A 233 -3.74 -12.28 0.16
N GLN A 234 -4.38 -13.28 -0.44
CA GLN A 234 -3.70 -14.28 -1.29
C GLN A 234 -3.01 -13.68 -2.52
N LEU A 235 -3.53 -12.58 -3.10
CA LEU A 235 -2.87 -11.91 -4.24
C LEU A 235 -1.53 -11.30 -3.82
N LEU A 236 -1.50 -10.64 -2.67
CA LEU A 236 -0.27 -10.04 -2.14
C LEU A 236 0.71 -11.10 -1.64
N GLU A 237 0.20 -12.17 -1.04
CA GLU A 237 1.01 -13.30 -0.63
C GLU A 237 1.70 -13.96 -1.82
N ARG A 238 0.96 -14.24 -2.90
CA ARG A 238 1.54 -14.78 -4.14
C ARG A 238 2.58 -13.82 -4.72
N PHE A 239 2.22 -12.53 -4.85
CA PHE A 239 3.14 -11.50 -5.34
C PHE A 239 4.45 -11.48 -4.54
N PHE A 240 4.40 -11.34 -3.21
CA PHE A 240 5.64 -11.28 -2.42
C PHE A 240 6.41 -12.60 -2.42
N SER A 241 5.73 -13.75 -2.46
CA SER A 241 6.38 -15.05 -2.59
C SER A 241 7.16 -15.17 -3.91
N GLU A 242 6.54 -14.78 -5.03
CA GLU A 242 7.19 -14.75 -6.35
C GLU A 242 8.40 -13.80 -6.34
N GLU A 243 8.24 -12.58 -5.84
CA GLU A 243 9.31 -11.58 -5.79
C GLU A 243 10.48 -12.03 -4.88
N ILE A 244 10.20 -12.65 -3.73
CA ILE A 244 11.26 -13.17 -2.83
C ILE A 244 11.97 -14.37 -3.47
N THR A 245 11.24 -15.25 -4.14
CA THR A 245 11.81 -16.41 -4.83
C THR A 245 12.73 -15.93 -5.96
N ALA A 246 12.25 -15.01 -6.81
CA ALA A 246 13.05 -14.40 -7.87
C ALA A 246 14.31 -13.72 -7.32
N LYS A 247 14.20 -13.01 -6.19
CA LYS A 247 15.36 -12.39 -5.53
C LYS A 247 16.38 -13.40 -5.03
N THR A 248 15.92 -14.55 -4.55
CA THR A 248 16.79 -15.61 -4.01
C THR A 248 17.49 -16.36 -5.15
N GLU A 249 16.79 -16.62 -6.25
CA GLU A 249 17.31 -17.39 -7.38
C GLU A 249 18.19 -16.53 -8.32
N ASN A 250 17.76 -15.32 -8.65
CA ASN A 250 18.39 -14.47 -9.67
C ASN A 250 19.15 -13.27 -9.07
N GLY A 251 19.19 -13.14 -7.74
CA GLY A 251 19.80 -12.01 -7.03
C GLY A 251 19.05 -10.68 -7.16
N SER A 252 17.96 -10.63 -7.92
CA SER A 252 17.16 -9.43 -8.19
C SER A 252 15.70 -9.79 -8.37
N SER A 253 14.82 -8.93 -7.87
CA SER A 253 13.38 -9.02 -8.04
C SER A 253 12.93 -7.79 -8.79
N ALA A 254 12.84 -7.94 -10.12
CA ALA A 254 12.71 -6.81 -11.05
C ALA A 254 11.56 -5.86 -10.68
N THR A 255 10.40 -6.39 -10.30
CA THR A 255 9.24 -5.57 -9.94
C THR A 255 9.37 -4.94 -8.56
N TRP A 256 9.73 -5.72 -7.54
CA TRP A 256 9.93 -5.20 -6.18
C TRP A 256 11.02 -4.13 -6.11
N ASP A 257 12.19 -4.42 -6.66
CA ASP A 257 13.35 -3.53 -6.63
C ASP A 257 13.02 -2.25 -7.42
N THR A 258 12.28 -2.36 -8.53
CA THR A 258 11.77 -1.19 -9.27
C THR A 258 10.80 -0.37 -8.43
N LEU A 259 9.78 -0.98 -7.81
CA LEU A 259 8.81 -0.28 -6.97
C LEU A 259 9.45 0.45 -5.78
N MET A 260 10.63 0.01 -5.32
CA MET A 260 11.36 0.66 -4.24
C MET A 260 12.10 1.93 -4.66
N ARG A 261 12.25 2.19 -5.96
CA ARG A 261 13.05 3.32 -6.47
C ARG A 261 12.37 4.69 -6.22
N PRO A 262 13.17 5.77 -6.00
CA PRO A 262 12.69 7.14 -5.83
C PRO A 262 11.72 7.67 -6.91
N GLU A 263 11.85 7.16 -8.12
CA GLU A 263 11.09 7.51 -9.32
C GLU A 263 9.58 7.21 -9.15
N PHE A 264 9.26 6.28 -8.25
CA PHE A 264 7.91 5.77 -7.99
C PHE A 264 7.31 6.30 -6.67
N HIS A 265 7.86 7.38 -6.12
CA HIS A 265 7.45 7.94 -4.84
C HIS A 265 5.99 8.40 -4.77
N THR A 266 5.36 8.69 -5.92
CA THR A 266 3.95 9.09 -6.02
C THR A 266 3.01 7.97 -5.54
N PHE A 267 3.38 6.70 -5.74
CA PHE A 267 2.65 5.54 -5.21
C PHE A 267 2.79 5.44 -3.70
N HIS A 268 4.00 5.61 -3.18
CA HIS A 268 4.28 5.47 -1.75
C HIS A 268 3.53 6.51 -0.93
N LYS A 269 3.29 7.71 -1.47
CA LYS A 269 2.47 8.74 -0.83
C LYS A 269 0.98 8.36 -0.75
N SER A 270 0.51 7.39 -1.54
CA SER A 270 -0.90 6.97 -1.56
C SER A 270 -1.30 6.22 -0.28
N ARG A 271 -2.30 6.71 0.43
CA ARG A 271 -2.88 5.98 1.58
C ARG A 271 -3.58 4.69 1.13
N THR A 272 -4.01 4.64 -0.12
CA THR A 272 -4.70 3.52 -0.75
C THR A 272 -3.76 2.57 -1.49
N PHE A 273 -2.43 2.74 -1.41
CA PHE A 273 -1.45 1.92 -2.13
C PHE A 273 -1.68 0.41 -1.98
N HIS A 274 -1.97 -0.08 -0.77
CA HIS A 274 -2.27 -1.49 -0.53
C HIS A 274 -3.51 -1.96 -1.32
N LYS A 275 -4.55 -1.14 -1.35
CA LYS A 275 -5.76 -1.41 -2.13
C LYS A 275 -5.44 -1.40 -3.62
N GLU A 276 -4.82 -0.33 -4.10
CA GLU A 276 -4.43 -0.15 -5.52
C GLU A 276 -3.58 -1.33 -6.01
N LEU A 277 -2.60 -1.77 -5.22
CA LEU A 277 -1.76 -2.92 -5.56
C LEU A 277 -2.57 -4.21 -5.68
N SER A 278 -3.49 -4.48 -4.75
CA SER A 278 -4.35 -5.67 -4.84
C SER A 278 -5.29 -5.64 -6.05
N GLU A 279 -5.71 -4.45 -6.49
CA GLU A 279 -6.54 -4.26 -7.68
C GLU A 279 -5.74 -4.50 -8.96
N SER A 280 -4.53 -3.93 -9.05
CA SER A 280 -3.60 -4.20 -10.14
C SER A 280 -3.27 -5.69 -10.25
N LEU A 281 -2.95 -6.37 -9.14
CA LEU A 281 -2.63 -7.81 -9.15
C LEU A 281 -3.80 -8.69 -9.58
N ALA A 282 -5.03 -8.35 -9.19
CA ALA A 282 -6.21 -9.10 -9.63
C ALA A 282 -6.44 -9.00 -11.14
N VAL A 283 -6.19 -7.82 -11.72
CA VAL A 283 -6.26 -7.62 -13.17
C VAL A 283 -5.12 -8.34 -13.89
N LEU A 284 -3.91 -8.33 -13.36
CA LEU A 284 -2.79 -9.10 -13.92
C LEU A 284 -3.07 -10.61 -13.93
N GLU A 285 -3.68 -11.13 -12.86
CA GLU A 285 -4.15 -12.52 -12.85
C GLU A 285 -5.23 -12.77 -13.92
N GLU A 286 -6.14 -11.82 -14.14
CA GLU A 286 -7.12 -11.93 -15.24
C GLU A 286 -6.46 -11.96 -16.61
N ILE A 287 -5.44 -11.13 -16.85
CA ILE A 287 -4.65 -11.13 -18.09
C ILE A 287 -4.01 -12.50 -18.29
N GLN A 288 -3.33 -13.03 -17.26
CA GLN A 288 -2.69 -14.34 -17.35
C GLN A 288 -3.67 -15.48 -17.65
N ILE A 289 -4.89 -15.43 -17.11
CA ILE A 289 -5.93 -16.44 -17.36
C ILE A 289 -6.53 -16.29 -18.76
N SER A 290 -6.73 -15.05 -19.21
CA SER A 290 -7.52 -14.75 -20.43
C SER A 290 -6.67 -14.65 -21.68
N CYS A 291 -5.39 -14.33 -21.51
CA CYS A 291 -4.43 -14.10 -22.57
C CYS A 291 -3.01 -14.38 -22.08
N PRO A 292 -2.67 -15.66 -21.82
CA PRO A 292 -1.31 -16.03 -21.44
C PRO A 292 -0.29 -15.59 -22.50
N GLN A 293 -0.69 -15.46 -23.78
CA GLN A 293 0.16 -15.05 -24.89
C GLN A 293 0.79 -13.66 -24.70
N ILE A 294 0.14 -12.73 -23.97
CA ILE A 294 0.75 -11.43 -23.65
C ILE A 294 2.04 -11.59 -22.83
N LEU A 295 2.11 -12.63 -22.00
CA LEU A 295 3.27 -12.89 -21.16
C LEU A 295 4.34 -13.71 -21.90
N GLU A 296 3.95 -14.49 -22.91
CA GLU A 296 4.84 -15.36 -23.69
C GLU A 296 5.42 -14.65 -24.93
N ASP A 297 4.66 -13.72 -25.51
CA ASP A 297 4.96 -13.02 -26.77
C ASP A 297 4.77 -11.50 -26.62
N ALA A 298 5.36 -10.94 -25.57
CA ALA A 298 5.15 -9.55 -25.16
C ALA A 298 5.46 -8.51 -26.25
N GLU A 299 6.41 -8.80 -27.16
CA GLU A 299 6.86 -7.87 -28.19
C GLU A 299 5.79 -7.51 -29.23
N HIS A 300 4.85 -8.43 -29.49
CA HIS A 300 3.74 -8.23 -30.45
C HIS A 300 2.50 -7.59 -29.82
N TRP A 301 2.50 -7.47 -28.50
CA TRP A 301 1.36 -6.94 -27.75
C TRP A 301 1.55 -5.49 -27.31
N HIS A 302 0.42 -4.80 -27.20
CA HIS A 302 0.32 -3.48 -26.62
C HIS A 302 -0.67 -3.54 -25.46
N PHE A 303 -0.24 -3.11 -24.28
CA PHE A 303 -1.11 -2.90 -23.14
C PHE A 303 -1.60 -1.45 -23.04
N LEU A 304 -2.92 -1.26 -23.00
CA LEU A 304 -3.57 0.04 -22.82
C LEU A 304 -4.31 0.11 -21.48
N ASP A 305 -3.82 0.92 -20.55
CA ASP A 305 -4.41 1.16 -19.22
C ASP A 305 -5.25 2.44 -19.23
N LEU A 306 -6.58 2.30 -19.27
CA LEU A 306 -7.53 3.41 -19.30
C LEU A 306 -7.85 3.96 -17.91
N CYS A 307 -7.92 5.28 -17.80
CA CYS A 307 -8.14 5.99 -16.54
C CYS A 307 -7.15 5.54 -15.47
N CYS A 308 -5.88 5.42 -15.88
CA CYS A 308 -4.85 4.73 -15.13
C CYS A 308 -4.54 5.37 -13.77
N GLY A 309 -4.94 6.64 -13.55
CA GLY A 309 -4.69 7.38 -12.32
C GLY A 309 -3.18 7.56 -12.12
N LYS A 310 -2.60 6.79 -11.20
CA LYS A 310 -1.13 6.74 -10.99
C LYS A 310 -0.45 5.64 -11.79
N SER A 311 -1.22 4.79 -12.47
CA SER A 311 -0.75 3.78 -13.40
C SER A 311 0.12 2.69 -12.75
N LEU A 312 -0.34 2.20 -11.58
CA LEU A 312 0.32 1.10 -10.87
C LEU A 312 0.23 -0.22 -11.66
N THR A 313 -0.89 -0.48 -12.34
CA THR A 313 -1.07 -1.68 -13.16
C THR A 313 -0.08 -1.70 -14.32
N SER A 314 0.02 -0.59 -15.07
CA SER A 314 1.01 -0.43 -16.15
C SER A 314 2.45 -0.60 -15.64
N LEU A 315 2.78 -0.04 -14.47
CA LEU A 315 4.10 -0.23 -13.87
C LEU A 315 4.41 -1.71 -13.64
N VAL A 316 3.56 -2.40 -12.87
CA VAL A 316 3.81 -3.80 -12.49
C VAL A 316 3.85 -4.69 -13.73
N LEU A 317 3.05 -4.40 -14.76
CA LEU A 317 3.11 -5.14 -16.01
C LEU A 317 4.41 -4.86 -16.78
N SER A 318 4.81 -3.60 -16.92
CA SER A 318 6.03 -3.23 -17.65
C SER A 318 7.32 -3.78 -17.01
N THR A 319 7.32 -4.02 -15.70
CA THR A 319 8.46 -4.65 -15.01
C THR A 319 8.48 -6.17 -15.17
N ARG A 320 7.31 -6.79 -15.34
CA ARG A 320 7.19 -8.24 -15.57
C ARG A 320 7.39 -8.62 -17.03
N CYS A 321 7.07 -7.72 -17.95
CA CYS A 321 7.18 -7.90 -19.39
C CYS A 321 7.91 -6.68 -20.01
N PRO A 322 9.25 -6.60 -19.92
CA PRO A 322 10.02 -5.44 -20.39
C PRO A 322 9.85 -5.12 -21.88
N ASP A 323 9.58 -6.14 -22.70
CA ASP A 323 9.40 -6.00 -24.16
C ASP A 323 7.98 -5.56 -24.54
N LEU A 324 7.05 -5.54 -23.59
CA LEU A 324 5.67 -5.12 -23.81
C LEU A 324 5.59 -3.61 -24.03
N THR A 325 4.93 -3.19 -25.11
CA THR A 325 4.57 -1.76 -25.23
C THR A 325 3.46 -1.45 -24.24
N VAL A 326 3.67 -0.49 -23.35
CA VAL A 326 2.66 -0.05 -22.39
C VAL A 326 2.24 1.40 -22.64
N SER A 327 0.93 1.67 -22.66
CA SER A 327 0.37 3.02 -22.67
C SER A 327 -0.61 3.22 -21.54
N ALA A 328 -0.38 4.28 -20.77
CA ALA A 328 -1.17 4.68 -19.62
C ALA A 328 -1.96 5.94 -19.97
N LEU A 329 -3.28 5.82 -20.11
CA LEU A 329 -4.15 6.91 -20.50
C LEU A 329 -4.93 7.46 -19.30
N ASP A 330 -4.88 8.77 -19.10
CA ASP A 330 -5.74 9.47 -18.15
C ASP A 330 -5.96 10.91 -18.62
N ARG A 331 -6.98 11.58 -18.10
CA ARG A 331 -7.22 13.01 -18.35
C ARG A 331 -6.37 13.92 -17.47
N VAL A 332 -5.91 13.39 -16.32
CA VAL A 332 -5.12 14.15 -15.34
C VAL A 332 -3.77 14.54 -15.95
N GLY A 333 -3.16 15.62 -15.46
CA GLY A 333 -1.81 15.99 -15.90
C GLY A 333 -0.74 15.01 -15.40
N PRO A 334 0.46 15.04 -16.00
CA PRO A 334 1.54 14.12 -15.69
C PRO A 334 2.18 14.34 -14.31
N GLU A 335 1.83 15.40 -13.56
CA GLU A 335 2.49 15.78 -12.30
C GLU A 335 2.31 14.75 -11.17
N GLY A 336 1.34 13.84 -11.31
CA GLY A 336 1.08 12.75 -10.37
C GLY A 336 1.59 11.38 -10.82
N ILE A 337 2.15 11.30 -12.03
CA ILE A 337 2.58 10.06 -12.67
C ILE A 337 4.03 9.74 -12.29
N PRO A 338 4.41 8.46 -12.18
CA PRO A 338 5.79 8.07 -11.95
C PRO A 338 6.76 8.51 -13.05
N HIS A 339 8.03 8.61 -12.68
CA HIS A 339 9.12 8.97 -13.59
C HIS A 339 9.57 7.75 -14.43
N TYR A 340 8.69 7.24 -15.31
CA TYR A 340 8.92 6.01 -16.07
C TYR A 340 10.20 6.05 -16.91
N LYS A 341 10.44 7.18 -17.60
CA LYS A 341 11.61 7.35 -18.47
C LYS A 341 12.91 7.30 -17.67
N GLU A 342 12.97 8.05 -16.57
CA GLU A 342 14.11 8.07 -15.65
C GLU A 342 14.30 6.71 -14.97
N ALA A 343 13.22 5.96 -14.80
CA ALA A 343 13.27 4.58 -14.32
C ALA A 343 13.73 3.56 -15.37
N GLY A 344 13.86 3.94 -16.65
CA GLY A 344 14.20 3.04 -17.74
C GLY A 344 13.06 2.12 -18.17
N LEU A 345 11.80 2.51 -17.93
CA LEU A 345 10.62 1.73 -18.31
C LEU A 345 9.98 2.27 -19.59
N CYS A 346 9.55 1.37 -20.47
CA CYS A 346 8.87 1.68 -21.72
C CYS A 346 7.35 1.89 -21.52
N VAL A 347 6.98 2.84 -20.64
CA VAL A 347 5.58 3.22 -20.40
C VAL A 347 5.32 4.60 -20.97
N LYS A 348 4.42 4.70 -21.95
CA LYS A 348 4.00 5.99 -22.53
C LYS A 348 2.75 6.51 -21.82
N TYR A 349 2.86 7.66 -21.17
CA TYR A 349 1.70 8.36 -20.63
C TYR A 349 0.97 9.16 -21.72
N LEU A 350 -0.35 9.01 -21.80
CA LEU A 350 -1.22 9.70 -22.75
C LEU A 350 -2.22 10.55 -21.96
N GLN A 351 -1.99 11.87 -21.92
CA GLN A 351 -2.95 12.80 -21.33
C GLN A 351 -4.10 13.03 -22.30
N GLN A 352 -5.24 12.37 -22.08
CA GLN A 352 -6.40 12.44 -22.97
C GLN A 352 -7.70 12.20 -22.19
N ASP A 353 -8.73 12.99 -22.49
CA ASP A 353 -10.09 12.72 -22.00
C ASP A 353 -10.74 11.64 -22.86
N LEU A 354 -11.09 10.50 -22.25
CA LEU A 354 -11.72 9.37 -22.93
C LEU A 354 -13.12 9.71 -23.47
N LEU A 355 -13.80 10.68 -22.85
CA LEU A 355 -15.14 11.11 -23.24
C LEU A 355 -15.13 12.14 -24.38
N ASP A 356 -13.97 12.69 -24.74
CA ASP A 356 -13.83 13.57 -25.90
C ASP A 356 -14.08 12.77 -27.19
N SER A 357 -14.89 13.28 -28.11
CA SER A 357 -15.13 12.63 -29.41
C SER A 357 -13.85 12.53 -30.25
N ALA A 358 -12.89 13.43 -30.07
CA ALA A 358 -11.59 13.38 -30.72
C ALA A 358 -10.65 12.30 -30.14
N SER A 359 -11.02 11.67 -29.04
CA SER A 359 -10.19 10.67 -28.35
C SER A 359 -9.94 9.42 -29.19
N LEU A 360 -10.95 8.99 -29.94
CA LEU A 360 -10.92 7.71 -30.64
C LEU A 360 -9.99 7.72 -31.85
N PRO A 361 -10.04 8.70 -32.78
CA PRO A 361 -9.08 8.75 -33.88
C PRO A 361 -7.62 8.83 -33.41
N ARG A 362 -7.37 9.54 -32.30
CA ARG A 362 -6.03 9.64 -31.70
C ARG A 362 -5.56 8.30 -31.13
N LEU A 363 -6.43 7.61 -30.41
CA LEU A 363 -6.15 6.25 -29.90
C LEU A 363 -5.94 5.26 -31.04
N ALA A 364 -6.82 5.25 -32.04
CA ALA A 364 -6.71 4.38 -33.22
C ALA A 364 -5.36 4.56 -33.93
N SER A 365 -4.92 5.81 -34.10
CA SER A 365 -3.61 6.10 -34.68
C SER A 365 -2.45 5.61 -33.81
N HIS A 366 -2.58 5.68 -32.49
CA HIS A 366 -1.54 5.26 -31.54
C HIS A 366 -1.44 3.73 -31.41
N LEU A 367 -2.54 3.00 -31.61
CA LEU A 367 -2.59 1.54 -31.51
C LEU A 367 -2.38 0.81 -32.85
N ARG A 368 -2.15 1.55 -33.94
CA ARG A 368 -2.08 0.99 -35.29
C ARG A 368 -0.96 -0.06 -35.40
N GLY A 369 -1.29 -1.22 -35.96
CA GLY A 369 -0.34 -2.29 -36.27
C GLY A 369 0.05 -3.16 -35.07
N ARG A 370 -0.66 -3.09 -33.95
CA ARG A 370 -0.36 -3.88 -32.75
C ARG A 370 -1.61 -4.55 -32.19
N THR A 371 -1.46 -5.78 -31.74
CA THR A 371 -2.50 -6.49 -30.99
C THR A 371 -2.58 -5.90 -29.60
N THR A 372 -3.75 -5.38 -29.20
CA THR A 372 -3.90 -4.59 -27.98
C THR A 372 -4.77 -5.31 -26.95
N ALA A 373 -4.27 -5.36 -25.71
CA ALA A 373 -5.06 -5.66 -24.52
C ALA A 373 -5.38 -4.37 -23.79
N MET A 374 -6.68 -4.08 -23.66
CA MET A 374 -7.17 -2.89 -22.98
C MET A 374 -7.67 -3.24 -21.59
N VAL A 375 -7.28 -2.42 -20.62
CA VAL A 375 -7.67 -2.54 -19.22
C VAL A 375 -8.27 -1.23 -18.76
N GLY A 376 -9.33 -1.29 -17.95
CA GLY A 376 -9.89 -0.13 -17.28
C GLY A 376 -10.19 -0.41 -15.82
N LEU A 377 -9.32 0.05 -14.92
CA LEU A 377 -9.60 0.03 -13.47
C LEU A 377 -10.31 1.32 -13.08
N HIS A 378 -11.28 1.21 -12.18
CA HIS A 378 -12.04 2.35 -11.66
C HIS A 378 -12.77 3.17 -12.72
N LEU A 379 -13.15 2.56 -13.85
CA LEU A 379 -14.00 3.24 -14.83
C LEU A 379 -15.35 3.58 -14.19
N CYS A 380 -15.63 4.87 -14.09
CA CYS A 380 -16.85 5.41 -13.49
C CYS A 380 -17.93 5.59 -14.56
N GLY A 381 -19.08 4.95 -14.39
CA GLY A 381 -20.28 5.21 -15.21
C GLY A 381 -20.00 5.20 -16.70
N ASN A 382 -20.20 6.34 -17.36
CA ASN A 382 -20.01 6.49 -18.81
C ASN A 382 -18.60 6.14 -19.29
N LEU A 383 -17.56 6.23 -18.45
CA LEU A 383 -16.22 5.80 -18.84
C LEU A 383 -16.17 4.30 -19.13
N SER A 384 -16.94 3.49 -18.40
CA SER A 384 -17.02 2.05 -18.67
C SER A 384 -17.83 1.74 -19.93
N VAL A 385 -18.89 2.50 -20.21
CA VAL A 385 -19.62 2.42 -21.50
C VAL A 385 -18.70 2.79 -22.66
N ARG A 386 -17.95 3.88 -22.51
CA ARG A 386 -17.01 4.36 -23.52
C ARG A 386 -15.89 3.35 -23.77
N ALA A 387 -15.43 2.63 -22.75
CA ALA A 387 -14.47 1.55 -22.93
C ALA A 387 -15.06 0.36 -23.72
N VAL A 388 -16.35 0.04 -23.54
CA VAL A 388 -17.03 -0.96 -24.39
C VAL A 388 -17.08 -0.50 -25.85
N GLU A 389 -17.43 0.78 -26.09
CA GLU A 389 -17.45 1.36 -27.43
C GLU A 389 -16.07 1.34 -28.10
N LEU A 390 -15.00 1.70 -27.36
CA LEU A 390 -13.63 1.62 -27.88
C LEU A 390 -13.25 0.17 -28.25
N PHE A 391 -13.67 -0.80 -27.45
CA PHE A 391 -13.43 -2.21 -27.75
C PHE A 391 -14.18 -2.66 -29.00
N GLU A 392 -15.41 -2.19 -29.22
CA GLU A 392 -16.18 -2.44 -30.43
C GLU A 392 -15.54 -1.79 -31.67
N GLU A 393 -15.25 -0.49 -31.58
CA GLU A 393 -14.82 0.34 -32.70
C GLU A 393 -13.35 0.12 -33.12
N LEU A 394 -12.47 -0.28 -32.20
CA LEU A 394 -11.04 -0.45 -32.48
C LEU A 394 -10.68 -1.93 -32.68
N GLU A 395 -10.45 -2.32 -33.93
CA GLU A 395 -10.09 -3.70 -34.31
C GLU A 395 -8.80 -4.19 -33.66
N SER A 396 -7.84 -3.29 -33.40
CA SER A 396 -6.58 -3.61 -32.74
C SER A 396 -6.78 -4.12 -31.31
N ILE A 397 -7.88 -3.75 -30.64
CA ILE A 397 -8.17 -4.21 -29.29
C ILE A 397 -8.83 -5.58 -29.37
N ARG A 398 -8.07 -6.61 -28.97
CA ARG A 398 -8.52 -8.01 -28.97
C ARG A 398 -9.14 -8.43 -27.66
N ILE A 399 -8.69 -7.83 -26.56
CA ILE A 399 -9.11 -8.19 -25.21
C ILE A 399 -9.40 -6.91 -24.44
N CYS A 400 -10.51 -6.90 -23.71
CA CYS A 400 -10.91 -5.81 -22.84
C CYS A 400 -11.22 -6.35 -21.44
N ILE A 401 -10.54 -5.82 -20.42
CA ILE A 401 -10.76 -6.18 -19.02
C ILE A 401 -11.18 -4.93 -18.25
N LEU A 402 -12.42 -4.92 -17.74
CA LEU A 402 -12.98 -3.80 -17.01
C LEU A 402 -13.22 -4.16 -15.54
N VAL A 403 -12.84 -3.24 -14.66
CA VAL A 403 -13.19 -3.27 -13.23
C VAL A 403 -13.98 -2.00 -12.91
N PRO A 404 -15.27 -1.94 -13.26
CA PRO A 404 -16.10 -0.75 -13.04
C PRO A 404 -16.24 -0.50 -11.54
N CYS A 405 -16.21 0.77 -11.11
CA CYS A 405 -16.29 1.13 -9.68
C CYS A 405 -17.46 2.05 -9.31
N CYS A 406 -18.01 2.80 -10.26
CA CYS A 406 -19.12 3.70 -10.01
C CYS A 406 -20.22 3.52 -11.05
N LEU A 407 -21.46 3.69 -10.60
CA LEU A 407 -22.61 3.85 -11.46
C LEU A 407 -22.57 5.22 -12.17
N PRO A 408 -23.15 5.37 -13.37
CA PRO A 408 -23.28 6.68 -14.00
C PRO A 408 -24.17 7.62 -13.15
N HIS A 409 -24.10 8.93 -13.42
CA HIS A 409 -25.08 9.83 -12.83
C HIS A 409 -26.48 9.51 -13.36
N LEU A 410 -27.53 9.69 -12.56
CA LEU A 410 -28.92 9.38 -12.96
C LEU A 410 -29.32 9.97 -14.32
N ARG A 411 -28.87 11.19 -14.62
CA ARG A 411 -29.15 11.87 -15.89
C ARG A 411 -28.52 11.15 -17.10
N ASP A 412 -27.39 10.48 -16.87
CA ASP A 412 -26.55 9.82 -17.86
C ASP A 412 -26.77 8.29 -17.87
N ALA A 413 -27.50 7.76 -16.88
CA ALA A 413 -27.76 6.34 -16.75
C ALA A 413 -28.66 5.82 -17.89
N PRO A 414 -28.43 4.59 -18.40
CA PRO A 414 -29.33 3.94 -19.34
C PRO A 414 -30.76 3.89 -18.80
N ASN A 415 -31.75 4.07 -19.67
CA ASN A 415 -33.17 4.07 -19.28
C ASN A 415 -33.55 2.80 -18.50
N SER A 416 -33.01 1.65 -18.90
CA SER A 416 -33.20 0.35 -18.22
C SER A 416 -32.73 0.35 -16.77
N LEU A 417 -31.78 1.23 -16.39
CA LEU A 417 -31.19 1.28 -15.05
C LEU A 417 -31.64 2.49 -14.22
N LYS A 418 -32.34 3.47 -14.81
CA LYS A 418 -32.78 4.69 -14.08
C LYS A 418 -33.62 4.39 -12.84
N HIS A 419 -34.39 3.30 -12.85
CA HIS A 419 -35.21 2.89 -11.72
C HIS A 419 -34.37 2.53 -10.47
N LEU A 420 -33.13 2.06 -10.65
CA LEU A 420 -32.22 1.69 -9.56
C LEU A 420 -31.82 2.87 -8.67
N TYR A 421 -31.83 4.10 -9.21
CA TYR A 421 -31.43 5.32 -8.49
C TYR A 421 -32.53 5.95 -7.66
N ARG A 422 -33.80 5.60 -7.94
CA ARG A 422 -34.97 6.23 -7.28
C ARG A 422 -35.35 5.55 -5.98
N GLN A 423 -34.86 4.33 -5.76
CA GLN A 423 -35.21 3.49 -4.64
C GLN A 423 -34.02 3.38 -3.68
N SER A 424 -34.30 3.11 -2.41
CA SER A 424 -33.30 2.73 -1.40
C SER A 424 -32.74 1.33 -1.66
N VAL A 425 -32.35 1.05 -2.91
CA VAL A 425 -31.75 -0.22 -3.33
C VAL A 425 -30.33 -0.27 -2.74
N ALA A 426 -29.93 -1.45 -2.27
CA ALA A 426 -28.58 -1.66 -1.76
C ALA A 426 -27.53 -1.39 -2.85
N ASP A 427 -26.43 -0.71 -2.51
CA ASP A 427 -25.32 -0.35 -3.42
C ASP A 427 -24.77 -1.58 -4.18
N ASP A 428 -24.72 -2.74 -3.52
CA ASP A 428 -24.25 -3.99 -4.11
C ASP A 428 -25.17 -4.49 -5.25
N LEU A 429 -26.50 -4.34 -5.09
CA LEU A 429 -27.45 -4.72 -6.14
C LEU A 429 -27.42 -3.74 -7.31
N GLN A 430 -27.30 -2.43 -7.02
CA GLN A 430 -27.10 -1.42 -8.06
C GLN A 430 -25.83 -1.71 -8.88
N TYR A 431 -24.74 -2.04 -8.19
CA TYR A 431 -23.47 -2.40 -8.80
C TYR A 431 -23.58 -3.67 -9.66
N ALA A 432 -24.19 -4.73 -9.13
CA ALA A 432 -24.38 -5.97 -9.89
C ALA A 432 -25.19 -5.73 -11.18
N LYS A 433 -26.27 -4.93 -11.12
CA LYS A 433 -27.06 -4.57 -12.31
C LYS A 433 -26.28 -3.71 -13.31
N TRP A 434 -25.39 -2.84 -12.83
CA TRP A 434 -24.49 -2.08 -13.70
C TRP A 434 -23.53 -3.00 -14.44
N VAL A 435 -22.94 -3.97 -13.75
CA VAL A 435 -22.05 -4.97 -14.33
C VAL A 435 -22.79 -5.81 -15.37
N SER A 436 -23.99 -6.33 -15.07
CA SER A 436 -24.78 -7.11 -16.03
C SER A 436 -25.12 -6.30 -17.29
N TYR A 437 -25.42 -5.01 -17.15
CA TYR A 437 -25.65 -4.14 -18.30
C TYR A 437 -24.40 -4.03 -19.20
N LEU A 438 -23.20 -3.91 -18.62
CA LEU A 438 -21.95 -3.87 -19.39
C LEU A 438 -21.64 -5.23 -20.04
N GLU A 439 -21.92 -6.33 -19.36
CA GLU A 439 -21.78 -7.69 -19.90
C GLU A 439 -22.70 -7.90 -21.12
N GLU A 440 -23.98 -7.54 -21.01
CA GLU A 440 -24.94 -7.58 -22.13
C GLU A 440 -24.47 -6.73 -23.31
N ARG A 441 -23.89 -5.55 -23.03
CA ARG A 441 -23.32 -4.67 -24.06
C ARG A 441 -22.13 -5.32 -24.78
N PHE A 442 -21.22 -5.97 -24.06
CA PHE A 442 -20.14 -6.73 -24.71
C PHE A 442 -20.67 -7.89 -25.54
N ALA A 443 -21.66 -8.63 -25.02
CA ALA A 443 -22.22 -9.80 -25.70
C ALA A 443 -22.97 -9.44 -26.98
N ALA A 444 -23.46 -8.20 -27.09
CA ALA A 444 -24.12 -7.69 -28.30
C ALA A 444 -23.14 -7.36 -29.44
N ILE A 445 -21.84 -7.30 -29.20
CA ILE A 445 -20.84 -6.96 -30.23
C ILE A 445 -20.61 -8.19 -31.15
N PRO A 446 -20.78 -8.06 -32.49
CA PRO A 446 -20.81 -9.22 -33.41
C PRO A 446 -19.57 -10.13 -33.42
N ASN A 447 -18.38 -9.60 -33.12
CA ASN A 447 -17.10 -10.33 -33.19
C ASN A 447 -16.58 -10.79 -31.83
N VAL A 448 -17.36 -10.65 -30.76
CA VAL A 448 -16.98 -11.13 -29.43
C VAL A 448 -17.19 -12.64 -29.35
N ALA A 449 -16.12 -13.35 -29.00
CA ALA A 449 -16.11 -14.79 -28.80
C ALA A 449 -16.59 -15.17 -27.39
N MET A 450 -16.19 -14.36 -26.41
CA MET A 450 -16.41 -14.66 -25.01
C MET A 450 -16.59 -13.37 -24.24
N VAL A 451 -17.59 -13.37 -23.37
CA VAL A 451 -17.70 -12.43 -22.26
C VAL A 451 -17.72 -13.23 -20.96
N ARG A 452 -16.93 -12.81 -19.99
CA ARG A 452 -16.82 -13.49 -18.69
C ARG A 452 -16.87 -12.47 -17.57
N GLN A 453 -17.67 -12.79 -16.56
CA GLN A 453 -17.67 -12.12 -15.28
C GLN A 453 -16.94 -12.96 -14.23
N ARG A 454 -15.98 -12.38 -13.50
CA ARG A 454 -15.31 -13.03 -12.36
C ARG A 454 -15.33 -12.12 -11.13
N SER A 455 -15.61 -12.70 -9.96
CA SER A 455 -15.45 -12.01 -8.68
C SER A 455 -14.02 -12.19 -8.17
N ALA A 456 -13.27 -11.09 -8.05
CA ALA A 456 -11.92 -11.09 -7.49
C ALA A 456 -11.98 -10.93 -5.96
N VAL A 457 -12.25 -12.02 -5.25
CA VAL A 457 -12.48 -12.03 -3.79
C VAL A 457 -11.32 -11.47 -2.96
N HIS A 458 -10.10 -11.52 -3.49
CA HIS A 458 -8.90 -10.98 -2.84
C HIS A 458 -8.56 -9.55 -3.26
N MET A 459 -9.30 -8.94 -4.19
CA MET A 459 -9.18 -7.52 -4.47
C MET A 459 -9.73 -6.72 -3.28
N LYS A 460 -8.99 -5.76 -2.74
CA LYS A 460 -9.42 -4.97 -1.55
C LYS A 460 -10.40 -3.84 -1.92
N SER A 461 -11.43 -4.20 -2.67
CA SER A 461 -12.53 -3.33 -3.08
C SER A 461 -13.85 -4.03 -2.77
N LYS A 462 -14.88 -3.25 -2.41
CA LYS A 462 -16.26 -3.78 -2.34
C LYS A 462 -16.80 -4.13 -3.73
N LYS A 463 -16.30 -3.42 -4.74
CA LYS A 463 -16.66 -3.55 -6.14
C LYS A 463 -15.49 -4.25 -6.82
N ASN A 464 -15.55 -5.57 -6.78
CA ASN A 464 -14.45 -6.46 -7.13
C ASN A 464 -14.81 -7.39 -8.31
N THR A 465 -15.80 -7.00 -9.11
CA THR A 465 -16.17 -7.75 -10.30
C THR A 465 -15.31 -7.31 -11.48
N ILE A 466 -14.67 -8.29 -12.12
CA ILE A 466 -13.89 -8.14 -13.33
C ILE A 466 -14.74 -8.65 -14.49
N LEU A 467 -14.93 -7.81 -15.50
CA LEU A 467 -15.55 -8.18 -16.77
C LEU A 467 -14.46 -8.31 -17.82
N THR A 468 -14.44 -9.43 -18.53
CA THR A 468 -13.48 -9.70 -19.58
C THR A 468 -14.22 -10.03 -20.87
N ALA A 469 -13.88 -9.34 -21.96
CA ALA A 469 -14.37 -9.61 -23.29
C ALA A 469 -13.22 -9.91 -24.25
N ILE A 470 -13.38 -10.93 -25.09
CA ILE A 470 -12.37 -11.40 -26.04
C ILE A 470 -13.01 -11.53 -27.43
N LYS A 471 -12.34 -11.02 -28.47
CA LYS A 471 -12.76 -11.18 -29.88
C LYS A 471 -12.35 -12.57 -30.43
N ARG A 472 -13.02 -13.06 -31.49
CA ARG A 472 -12.80 -14.42 -32.05
C ARG A 472 -11.39 -14.70 -32.60
N ASP A 473 -10.66 -13.65 -32.99
CA ASP A 473 -9.30 -13.75 -33.56
C ASP A 473 -8.25 -13.12 -32.63
N ALA A 474 -8.42 -13.29 -31.31
CA ALA A 474 -7.61 -12.68 -30.27
C ALA A 474 -6.32 -13.44 -29.95
#